data_AF-A0A7C8FPN0-F1
#
_entry.id   AF-A0A7C8FPN0-F1
#
_cell.length_a   1.000
_cell.length_b   1.000
_cell.length_c   1.000
_cell.angle_alpha   90.00
_cell.angle_beta   90.00
_cell.angle_gamma   90.00
#
_symmetry.space_group_name_H-M   'P 1'
#
loop_
_entity.id
_entity.type
_entity.pdbx_description
1 polymer ?
#
loop_
_entity_poly.entity_id
_entity_poly.type
_entity_poly.pdbx_seq_one_letter_code
_entity_poly.pdbx_strand_id
1 'polypeptide(L)'
;MIWHCGRFDFDTSTPIVMGILNITPDSFSDGGLYLDADAAVEHALAMVDAGAAIVDVGGESTRPGSDAVDPAEEWERIGAVIAALAERGLCVSVDTRHAEVASRALAAGASIVNDVSGFRDPAMAQVAAKSGCGCVVMHMAGEPKTMQDNPVYDDVVAEVRDYLRDAAAALEEAGVDRSRICIDPGPGFGKTPKQTIELMRNLHELVHLGYPVMVAASRKSYVGYAYGVEEPHERDVASAAEALLACELGASVVRTHNVPLTVAALGDLRPAVVLGLGSNVALVAEPGEETEAKIAQINLAVGQLCGLPDTQIIDMAPFYESEPAYYTDQDAFVNTVVLLRTGLPPKELLGYLHGIENSFGRVRTMENGPRTLDLDIVDYQMYVASDDELTLPHPRACERDFVVRPLLDILPGYELADGTAVGAVPAAERVGKARRL
;
A
#
# COMPACT_ATOMS: atom_id res chain seq x y z
N MET A 1 -8.51 2.42 -5.30
CA MET A 1 -7.74 3.63 -5.69
C MET A 1 -7.03 3.32 -6.99
N ILE A 2 -7.03 4.26 -7.92
CA ILE A 2 -6.29 4.16 -9.18
C ILE A 2 -5.03 5.01 -9.09
N TRP A 3 -3.88 4.43 -9.41
CA TRP A 3 -2.62 5.15 -9.60
C TRP A 3 -2.48 5.55 -11.07
N HIS A 4 -2.57 6.86 -11.35
CA HIS A 4 -2.52 7.42 -12.70
C HIS A 4 -1.08 7.71 -13.15
N CYS A 5 -0.69 7.11 -14.27
CA CYS A 5 0.66 7.12 -14.81
C CYS A 5 0.66 7.45 -16.31
N GLY A 6 0.53 8.73 -16.65
CA GLY A 6 0.49 9.18 -18.04
C GLY A 6 -0.75 8.65 -18.76
N ARG A 7 -0.58 7.62 -19.59
CA ARG A 7 -1.67 6.94 -20.33
C ARG A 7 -2.11 5.62 -19.68
N PHE A 8 -1.54 5.27 -18.54
CA PHE A 8 -1.79 4.02 -17.83
C PHE A 8 -2.44 4.30 -16.49
N ASP A 9 -3.41 3.45 -16.14
CA ASP A 9 -4.12 3.49 -14.87
C ASP A 9 -3.93 2.13 -14.21
N PHE A 10 -3.46 2.11 -12.96
CA PHE A 10 -3.27 0.88 -12.21
C PHE A 10 -4.22 0.82 -11.02
N ASP A 11 -5.04 -0.22 -10.96
CA ASP A 11 -5.86 -0.50 -9.78
C ASP A 11 -4.98 -1.07 -8.66
N THR A 12 -4.85 -0.30 -7.59
CA THR A 12 -4.02 -0.64 -6.43
C THR A 12 -4.70 -1.61 -5.47
N SER A 13 -5.91 -2.09 -5.81
CA SER A 13 -6.56 -3.18 -5.10
C SER A 13 -5.74 -4.47 -5.22
N THR A 14 -4.98 -4.68 -6.29
CA THR A 14 -4.06 -5.81 -6.41
C THR A 14 -2.60 -5.34 -6.55
N PRO A 15 -1.61 -6.13 -6.10
CA PRO A 15 -0.21 -5.76 -6.25
C PRO A 15 0.20 -5.57 -7.72
N ILE A 16 0.85 -4.44 -8.00
CA ILE A 16 1.38 -4.07 -9.32
C ILE A 16 2.88 -4.39 -9.33
N VAL A 17 3.34 -5.25 -10.23
CA VAL A 17 4.76 -5.62 -10.32
C VAL A 17 5.51 -4.70 -11.27
N MET A 18 6.56 -4.08 -10.76
CA MET A 18 7.52 -3.23 -11.47
C MET A 18 8.86 -3.98 -11.59
N GLY A 19 9.23 -4.37 -12.81
CA GLY A 19 10.48 -5.06 -13.11
C GLY A 19 11.66 -4.10 -13.27
N ILE A 20 12.79 -4.39 -12.62
CA ILE A 20 13.99 -3.55 -12.65
C ILE A 20 14.85 -3.86 -13.88
N LEU A 21 15.10 -2.85 -14.71
CA LEU A 21 16.04 -2.90 -15.85
C LEU A 21 17.19 -1.90 -15.64
N ASN A 22 18.28 -2.37 -15.03
CA ASN A 22 19.48 -1.55 -14.84
C ASN A 22 20.39 -1.63 -16.08
N ILE A 23 20.67 -0.48 -16.68
CA ILE A 23 21.55 -0.34 -17.85
C ILE A 23 22.83 0.34 -17.39
N THR A 24 23.66 -0.42 -16.67
CA THR A 24 24.97 0.01 -16.20
C THR A 24 26.06 -0.91 -16.75
N PRO A 25 27.33 -0.43 -16.87
CA PRO A 25 28.43 -1.23 -17.42
C PRO A 25 28.61 -2.61 -16.76
N ASP A 26 28.27 -2.74 -15.47
CA ASP A 26 28.40 -3.99 -14.71
C ASP A 26 27.22 -4.95 -14.87
N SER A 27 26.10 -4.52 -15.46
CA SER A 27 24.85 -5.30 -15.49
C SER A 27 24.75 -6.28 -16.66
N PHE A 28 25.56 -6.11 -17.71
CA PHE A 28 25.56 -6.93 -18.93
C PHE A 28 26.99 -7.36 -19.31
N SER A 29 27.72 -7.91 -18.35
CA SER A 29 29.16 -8.20 -18.47
C SER A 29 29.49 -9.42 -19.36
N ASP A 30 28.95 -9.48 -20.58
CA ASP A 30 29.35 -10.41 -21.66
C ASP A 30 29.66 -9.71 -23.01
N GLY A 31 29.98 -8.41 -22.97
CA GLY A 31 30.83 -7.76 -23.99
C GLY A 31 30.24 -6.55 -24.71
N GLY A 32 30.97 -5.44 -24.66
CA GLY A 32 30.85 -4.31 -25.60
C GLY A 32 30.52 -2.97 -24.93
N LEU A 33 31.32 -1.95 -25.21
CA LEU A 33 31.19 -0.55 -24.77
C LEU A 33 29.93 0.19 -25.28
N TYR A 34 28.95 -0.54 -25.82
CA TYR A 34 27.59 -0.09 -26.06
C TYR A 34 26.70 -1.19 -25.51
N LEU A 35 26.04 -0.92 -24.38
CA LEU A 35 25.03 -1.80 -23.80
C LEU A 35 24.03 -2.14 -24.91
N ASP A 36 23.85 -3.42 -25.21
CA ASP A 36 23.00 -3.88 -26.31
C ASP A 36 21.54 -3.52 -26.00
N ALA A 37 21.08 -2.42 -26.60
CA ALA A 37 19.72 -1.92 -26.42
C ALA A 37 18.68 -2.98 -26.83
N ASP A 38 18.99 -3.83 -27.81
CA ASP A 38 18.11 -4.92 -28.22
C ASP A 38 18.02 -5.97 -27.12
N ALA A 39 19.15 -6.36 -26.50
CA ALA A 39 19.16 -7.28 -25.36
C ALA A 39 18.41 -6.72 -24.14
N ALA A 40 18.55 -5.42 -23.86
CA ALA A 40 17.79 -4.76 -22.79
C ALA A 40 16.28 -4.77 -23.07
N VAL A 41 15.88 -4.54 -24.31
CA VAL A 41 14.47 -4.62 -24.74
C VAL A 41 13.95 -6.06 -24.66
N GLU A 42 14.71 -7.06 -25.09
CA GLU A 42 14.35 -8.47 -24.96
C GLU A 42 14.16 -8.88 -23.49
N HIS A 43 15.05 -8.42 -22.60
CA HIS A 43 14.92 -8.67 -21.17
C HIS A 43 13.66 -8.02 -20.57
N ALA A 44 13.35 -6.79 -20.98
CA ALA A 44 12.13 -6.10 -20.58
C ALA A 44 10.87 -6.82 -21.05
N LEU A 45 10.85 -7.34 -22.27
CA LEU A 45 9.74 -8.14 -22.79
C LEU A 45 9.57 -9.43 -21.99
N ALA A 46 10.66 -10.11 -21.64
CA ALA A 46 10.60 -11.29 -20.79
C ALA A 46 10.04 -10.99 -19.38
N MET A 47 10.33 -9.82 -18.81
CA MET A 47 9.71 -9.38 -17.54
C MET A 47 8.21 -9.16 -17.68
N VAL A 48 7.76 -8.53 -18.78
CA VAL A 48 6.33 -8.32 -19.05
C VAL A 48 5.60 -9.65 -19.25
N ASP A 49 6.18 -10.57 -20.04
CA ASP A 49 5.65 -11.92 -20.23
C ASP A 49 5.56 -12.72 -18.91
N ALA A 50 6.44 -12.43 -17.96
CA ALA A 50 6.44 -13.00 -16.62
C ALA A 50 5.43 -12.34 -15.66
N GLY A 51 4.76 -11.26 -16.06
CA GLY A 51 3.72 -10.58 -15.27
C GLY A 51 4.09 -9.20 -14.72
N ALA A 52 5.20 -8.59 -15.15
CA ALA A 52 5.47 -7.18 -14.83
C ALA A 52 4.51 -6.26 -15.59
N ALA A 53 3.84 -5.36 -14.86
CA ALA A 53 2.99 -4.33 -15.43
C ALA A 53 3.79 -3.08 -15.83
N ILE A 54 4.95 -2.86 -15.20
CA ILE A 54 5.82 -1.71 -15.39
C ILE A 54 7.26 -2.19 -15.56
N VAL A 55 8.02 -1.55 -16.44
CA VAL A 55 9.48 -1.72 -16.55
C VAL A 55 10.16 -0.45 -16.08
N ASP A 56 11.00 -0.55 -15.06
CA ASP A 56 11.73 0.57 -14.47
C ASP A 56 13.18 0.60 -14.97
N VAL A 57 13.50 1.62 -15.76
CA VAL A 57 14.76 1.73 -16.49
C VAL A 57 15.68 2.73 -15.79
N GLY A 58 16.84 2.25 -15.33
CA GLY A 58 17.84 3.07 -14.63
C GLY A 58 19.20 3.03 -15.33
N GLY A 59 19.78 4.22 -15.56
CA GLY A 59 21.11 4.38 -16.17
C GLY A 59 22.24 4.67 -15.16
N GLU A 60 21.86 5.02 -13.93
CA GLU A 60 22.75 5.35 -12.82
C GLU A 60 22.62 4.29 -11.70
N SER A 61 23.75 3.83 -11.17
CA SER A 61 23.73 2.95 -9.99
C SER A 61 23.47 3.78 -8.74
N THR A 62 22.41 3.46 -8.01
CA THR A 62 22.08 4.08 -6.70
C THR A 62 22.62 3.29 -5.51
N ARG A 63 23.51 2.30 -5.76
CA ARG A 63 24.13 1.49 -4.71
C ARG A 63 25.09 2.34 -3.86
N PRO A 64 25.23 2.04 -2.55
CA PRO A 64 26.20 2.74 -1.71
C PRO A 64 27.61 2.74 -2.31
N GLY A 65 28.20 3.93 -2.40
CA GLY A 65 29.57 4.13 -2.91
C GLY A 65 29.71 4.27 -4.43
N SER A 66 28.61 4.27 -5.20
CA SER A 66 28.66 4.57 -6.64
C SER A 66 29.07 6.03 -6.92
N ASP A 67 29.70 6.24 -8.07
CA ASP A 67 29.98 7.58 -8.57
C ASP A 67 28.79 8.13 -9.37
N ALA A 68 28.57 9.43 -9.24
CA ALA A 68 27.54 10.14 -9.98
C ALA A 68 27.82 10.07 -11.49
N VAL A 69 26.78 9.80 -12.27
CA VAL A 69 26.85 9.77 -13.74
C VAL A 69 26.43 11.14 -14.29
N ASP A 70 27.10 11.60 -15.35
CA ASP A 70 26.69 12.82 -16.05
C ASP A 70 25.31 12.62 -16.71
N PRO A 71 24.37 13.58 -16.62
CA PRO A 71 23.04 13.43 -17.22
C PRO A 71 23.04 13.09 -18.72
N ALA A 72 24.04 13.55 -19.49
CA ALA A 72 24.13 13.21 -20.90
C ALA A 72 24.53 11.74 -21.09
N GLU A 73 25.47 11.23 -20.29
CA GLU A 73 25.89 9.82 -20.31
C GLU A 73 24.75 8.90 -19.83
N GLU A 74 24.02 9.28 -18.77
CA GLU A 74 22.85 8.53 -18.31
C GLU A 74 21.80 8.43 -19.43
N TRP A 75 21.53 9.53 -20.13
CA TRP A 75 20.60 9.54 -21.25
C TRP A 75 21.07 8.66 -22.43
N GLU A 76 22.35 8.70 -22.78
CA GLU A 76 22.91 7.84 -23.84
C GLU A 76 22.70 6.34 -23.54
N ARG A 77 22.72 5.96 -22.26
CA ARG A 77 22.49 4.56 -21.82
C ARG A 77 21.02 4.15 -21.98
N ILE A 78 20.08 5.00 -21.57
CA ILE A 78 18.68 4.57 -21.39
C ILE A 78 17.73 5.03 -22.50
N GLY A 79 18.07 6.10 -23.23
CA GLY A 79 17.13 6.79 -24.12
C GLY A 79 16.58 5.91 -25.24
N ALA A 80 17.45 5.11 -25.89
CA ALA A 80 17.05 4.20 -26.95
C ALA A 80 16.12 3.08 -26.43
N VAL A 81 16.40 2.55 -25.24
CA VAL A 81 15.60 1.49 -24.62
C VAL A 81 14.23 2.02 -24.21
N ILE A 82 14.16 3.18 -23.56
CA ILE A 82 12.89 3.81 -23.17
C ILE A 82 12.00 4.04 -24.40
N ALA A 83 12.54 4.64 -25.46
CA ALA A 83 11.78 4.88 -26.70
C ALA A 83 11.26 3.58 -27.31
N ALA A 84 12.12 2.56 -27.42
CA ALA A 84 11.75 1.26 -28.00
C ALA A 84 10.66 0.54 -27.19
N LEU A 85 10.69 0.61 -25.86
CA LEU A 85 9.67 0.01 -24.99
C LEU A 85 8.35 0.80 -25.05
N ALA A 86 8.42 2.14 -25.06
CA ALA A 86 7.24 2.99 -25.15
C ALA A 86 6.49 2.86 -26.49
N GLU A 87 7.22 2.74 -27.61
CA GLU A 87 6.67 2.46 -28.95
C GLU A 87 5.92 1.13 -29.01
N ARG A 88 6.36 0.14 -28.22
CA ARG A 88 5.68 -1.17 -28.07
C ARG A 88 4.45 -1.11 -27.16
N GLY A 89 4.11 0.06 -26.62
CA GLY A 89 2.92 0.25 -25.78
C GLY A 89 3.12 -0.12 -24.31
N LEU A 90 4.36 -0.37 -23.86
CA LEU A 90 4.64 -0.73 -22.48
C LEU A 90 4.61 0.49 -21.55
N CYS A 91 4.31 0.25 -20.27
CA CYS A 91 4.46 1.27 -19.23
C CYS A 91 5.92 1.30 -18.77
N VAL A 92 6.60 2.41 -19.02
CA VAL A 92 8.01 2.60 -18.69
C VAL A 92 8.14 3.63 -17.57
N SER A 93 8.81 3.23 -16.50
CA SER A 93 9.31 4.12 -15.45
C SER A 93 10.77 4.46 -15.73
N VAL A 94 11.16 5.72 -15.51
CA VAL A 94 12.56 6.14 -15.52
C VAL A 94 13.04 6.31 -14.09
N ASP A 95 14.07 5.55 -13.69
CA ASP A 95 14.76 5.68 -12.40
C ASP A 95 15.90 6.69 -12.56
N THR A 96 15.64 7.94 -12.16
CA THR A 96 16.61 9.03 -12.30
C THR A 96 16.37 10.13 -11.27
N ARG A 97 17.46 10.76 -10.82
CA ARG A 97 17.46 11.97 -9.99
C ARG A 97 17.70 13.25 -10.79
N HIS A 98 17.92 13.16 -12.10
CA HIS A 98 18.25 14.30 -12.95
C HIS A 98 17.02 14.78 -13.72
N ALA A 99 16.55 16.00 -13.44
CA ALA A 99 15.37 16.58 -14.09
C ALA A 99 15.48 16.62 -15.63
N GLU A 100 16.69 16.80 -16.16
CA GLU A 100 16.94 16.76 -17.61
C GLU A 100 16.68 15.37 -18.20
N VAL A 101 17.13 14.30 -17.54
CA VAL A 101 16.93 12.91 -17.97
C VAL A 101 15.44 12.56 -17.87
N ALA A 102 14.78 12.92 -16.77
CA ALA A 102 13.34 12.72 -16.61
C ALA A 102 12.54 13.40 -17.73
N SER A 103 12.85 14.66 -18.05
CA SER A 103 12.20 15.42 -19.13
C SER A 103 12.37 14.72 -20.50
N ARG A 104 13.60 14.26 -20.82
CA ARG A 104 13.88 13.54 -22.06
C ARG A 104 13.17 12.18 -22.12
N ALA A 105 13.15 11.44 -21.00
CA ALA A 105 12.48 10.15 -20.90
C ALA A 105 10.96 10.27 -21.11
N LEU A 106 10.33 11.28 -20.50
CA LEU A 106 8.90 11.56 -20.71
C LEU A 106 8.60 11.94 -22.17
N ALA A 107 9.47 12.75 -22.80
CA ALA A 107 9.35 13.06 -24.23
C ALA A 107 9.52 11.83 -25.14
N ALA A 108 10.29 10.83 -24.70
CA ALA A 108 10.46 9.55 -25.37
C ALA A 108 9.36 8.52 -25.06
N GLY A 109 8.40 8.86 -24.18
CA GLY A 109 7.21 8.04 -23.89
C GLY A 109 7.23 7.31 -22.55
N ALA A 110 8.19 7.58 -21.65
CA ALA A 110 8.08 7.16 -20.26
C ALA A 110 6.81 7.72 -19.61
N SER A 111 6.22 6.95 -18.71
CA SER A 111 4.93 7.25 -18.07
C SER A 111 5.05 7.49 -16.57
N ILE A 112 6.18 7.11 -15.96
CA ILE A 112 6.47 7.27 -14.53
C ILE A 112 7.87 7.85 -14.38
N VAL A 113 8.03 8.76 -13.42
CA VAL A 113 9.34 9.20 -12.91
C VAL A 113 9.51 8.59 -11.52
N ASN A 114 10.52 7.76 -11.37
CA ASN A 114 10.95 7.19 -10.10
C ASN A 114 12.19 7.95 -9.62
N ASP A 115 11.99 8.84 -8.64
CA ASP A 115 13.05 9.71 -8.13
C ASP A 115 13.43 9.32 -6.70
N VAL A 116 14.56 8.61 -6.58
CA VAL A 116 15.16 8.22 -5.30
C VAL A 116 15.53 9.41 -4.41
N SER A 117 15.61 10.63 -4.96
CA SER A 117 15.86 11.84 -4.18
C SER A 117 14.59 12.44 -3.56
N GLY A 118 13.40 11.92 -3.92
CA GLY A 118 12.11 12.37 -3.38
C GLY A 118 11.64 13.71 -3.94
N PHE A 119 11.98 14.04 -5.19
CA PHE A 119 11.63 15.31 -5.85
C PHE A 119 12.13 16.56 -5.12
N ARG A 120 13.24 16.43 -4.37
CA ARG A 120 13.89 17.55 -3.67
C ARG A 120 14.43 18.60 -4.63
N ASP A 121 14.77 18.23 -5.86
CA ASP A 121 15.15 19.17 -6.92
C ASP A 121 13.90 19.90 -7.44
N PRO A 122 13.81 21.25 -7.28
CA PRO A 122 12.70 22.02 -7.81
C PRO A 122 12.50 21.86 -9.33
N ALA A 123 13.56 21.57 -10.09
CA ALA A 123 13.45 21.30 -11.52
C ALA A 123 12.71 19.97 -11.77
N MET A 124 12.96 18.94 -10.95
CA MET A 124 12.26 17.65 -11.04
C MET A 124 10.76 17.80 -10.72
N ALA A 125 10.43 18.53 -9.65
CA ALA A 125 9.05 18.83 -9.30
C ALA A 125 8.31 19.58 -10.45
N GLN A 126 8.99 20.52 -11.13
CA GLN A 126 8.43 21.20 -12.29
C GLN A 126 8.20 20.27 -13.49
N VAL A 127 9.08 19.28 -13.71
CA VAL A 127 8.89 18.27 -14.76
C VAL A 127 7.66 17.41 -14.47
N ALA A 128 7.48 16.98 -13.22
CA ALA A 128 6.29 16.25 -12.79
C ALA A 128 5.00 17.08 -12.96
N ALA A 129 5.00 18.33 -12.50
CA ALA A 129 3.83 19.21 -12.57
C ALA A 129 3.40 19.55 -14.02
N LYS A 130 4.37 19.68 -14.94
CA LYS A 130 4.11 20.00 -16.36
C LYS A 130 3.77 18.78 -17.21
N SER A 131 3.83 17.58 -16.65
CA SER A 131 3.53 16.33 -17.34
C SER A 131 2.32 15.63 -16.70
N GLY A 132 1.89 14.51 -17.30
CA GLY A 132 0.88 13.62 -16.73
C GLY A 132 1.47 12.38 -16.05
N CYS A 133 2.80 12.33 -15.83
CA CYS A 133 3.46 11.11 -15.36
C CYS A 133 3.06 10.71 -13.94
N GLY A 134 3.16 9.42 -13.63
CA GLY A 134 3.20 8.95 -12.25
C GLY A 134 4.51 9.39 -11.59
N CYS A 135 4.50 9.58 -10.28
CA CYS A 135 5.64 10.04 -9.49
C CYS A 135 5.87 9.08 -8.33
N VAL A 136 7.04 8.44 -8.26
CA VAL A 136 7.45 7.66 -7.08
C VAL A 136 8.33 8.53 -6.20
N VAL A 137 7.79 8.92 -5.05
CA VAL A 137 8.45 9.77 -4.06
C VAL A 137 9.09 8.88 -3.02
N MET A 138 10.43 8.80 -3.03
CA MET A 138 11.16 7.95 -2.09
C MET A 138 11.71 8.76 -0.91
N HIS A 139 11.68 8.17 0.29
CA HIS A 139 12.49 8.66 1.41
C HIS A 139 13.95 8.19 1.27
N MET A 140 14.88 9.13 1.35
CA MET A 140 16.32 8.88 1.52
C MET A 140 16.92 9.86 2.53
N ALA A 141 17.59 9.35 3.56
CA ALA A 141 18.39 10.19 4.46
C ALA A 141 19.82 10.32 3.94
N GLY A 142 20.32 11.54 3.84
CA GLY A 142 21.65 11.82 3.26
C GLY A 142 21.67 11.70 1.74
N GLU A 143 22.84 11.40 1.19
CA GLU A 143 23.06 11.16 -0.24
C GLU A 143 23.47 9.69 -0.48
N PRO A 144 23.21 9.07 -1.65
CA PRO A 144 23.48 7.65 -1.88
C PRO A 144 24.89 7.20 -1.48
N LYS A 145 25.88 8.09 -1.62
CA LYS A 145 27.29 7.85 -1.29
C LYS A 145 27.58 7.80 0.22
N THR A 146 26.85 8.55 1.05
CA THR A 146 27.15 8.76 2.49
C THR A 146 26.03 8.32 3.42
N MET A 147 24.85 7.99 2.88
CA MET A 147 23.65 7.70 3.65
C MET A 147 23.81 6.54 4.65
N GLN A 148 24.73 5.61 4.40
CA GLN A 148 24.97 4.44 5.25
C GLN A 148 26.01 4.69 6.37
N ASP A 149 26.64 5.87 6.43
CA ASP A 149 27.78 6.10 7.33
C ASP A 149 27.36 6.16 8.82
N ASN A 150 26.22 6.77 9.14
CA ASN A 150 25.65 6.79 10.50
C ASN A 150 24.19 7.26 10.52
N PRO A 151 23.22 6.45 10.04
CA PRO A 151 21.82 6.84 10.08
C PRO A 151 21.27 6.81 11.50
N VAL A 152 20.88 7.98 12.01
CA VAL A 152 20.29 8.14 13.34
C VAL A 152 18.80 8.47 13.19
N TYR A 153 17.98 7.64 13.80
CA TYR A 153 16.53 7.82 13.94
C TYR A 153 16.18 7.59 15.41
N ASP A 154 15.29 8.40 15.96
CA ASP A 154 14.64 8.14 17.24
C ASP A 154 13.47 7.16 17.03
N ASP A 155 12.69 7.38 15.96
CA ASP A 155 11.62 6.50 15.50
C ASP A 155 11.62 6.49 13.96
N VAL A 156 12.22 5.46 13.37
CA VAL A 156 12.37 5.36 11.91
C VAL A 156 11.02 5.29 11.20
N VAL A 157 9.98 4.74 11.83
CA VAL A 157 8.66 4.61 11.22
C VAL A 157 7.99 5.97 11.16
N ALA A 158 7.91 6.66 12.30
CA ALA A 158 7.29 7.98 12.38
C ALA A 158 8.02 9.02 11.53
N GLU A 159 9.35 9.06 11.58
CA GLU A 159 10.15 10.02 10.82
C GLU A 159 10.04 9.80 9.30
N VAL A 160 10.05 8.55 8.82
CA VAL A 160 9.87 8.25 7.39
C VAL A 160 8.45 8.57 6.94
N ARG A 161 7.43 8.22 7.74
CA ARG A 161 6.03 8.56 7.46
C ARG A 161 5.85 10.07 7.34
N ASP A 162 6.38 10.81 8.30
CA ASP A 162 6.23 12.26 8.35
C ASP A 162 6.96 12.93 7.17
N TYR A 163 8.15 12.46 6.82
CA TYR A 163 8.86 12.90 5.61
C TYR A 163 8.05 12.65 4.34
N LEU A 164 7.52 11.44 4.14
CA LEU A 164 6.79 11.08 2.92
C LEU A 164 5.48 11.86 2.79
N ARG A 165 4.78 12.10 3.92
CA ARG A 165 3.61 12.99 3.95
C ARG A 165 3.97 14.38 3.44
N ASP A 166 5.02 14.98 4.00
CA ASP A 166 5.39 16.35 3.70
C ASP A 166 5.94 16.49 2.27
N ALA A 167 6.69 15.48 1.78
CA ALA A 167 7.19 15.42 0.41
C ALA A 167 6.06 15.26 -0.62
N ALA A 168 5.08 14.39 -0.35
CA ALA A 168 3.91 14.23 -1.21
C ALA A 168 3.06 15.52 -1.24
N ALA A 169 2.82 16.14 -0.08
CA ALA A 169 2.10 17.41 0.02
C ALA A 169 2.80 18.53 -0.77
N ALA A 170 4.14 18.59 -0.74
CA ALA A 170 4.90 19.56 -1.53
C ALA A 170 4.74 19.36 -3.05
N LEU A 171 4.61 18.11 -3.51
CA LEU A 171 4.29 17.83 -4.92
C LEU A 171 2.85 18.20 -5.29
N GLU A 172 1.89 17.94 -4.39
CA GLU A 172 0.50 18.38 -4.56
C GLU A 172 0.42 19.91 -4.68
N GLU A 173 1.12 20.64 -3.81
CA GLU A 173 1.23 22.10 -3.86
C GLU A 173 1.91 22.61 -5.14
N ALA A 174 2.86 21.85 -5.69
CA ALA A 174 3.49 22.13 -6.97
C ALA A 174 2.58 21.85 -8.18
N GLY A 175 1.40 21.26 -7.97
CA GLY A 175 0.38 21.00 -8.99
C GLY A 175 0.36 19.58 -9.53
N VAL A 176 1.01 18.62 -8.87
CA VAL A 176 0.89 17.19 -9.18
C VAL A 176 -0.38 16.64 -8.54
N ASP A 177 -1.25 16.01 -9.32
CA ASP A 177 -2.45 15.39 -8.77
C ASP A 177 -2.09 14.24 -7.82
N ARG A 178 -2.74 14.20 -6.65
CA ARG A 178 -2.54 13.18 -5.61
C ARG A 178 -2.57 11.75 -6.16
N SER A 179 -3.47 11.48 -7.10
CA SER A 179 -3.68 10.15 -7.68
C SER A 179 -2.54 9.70 -8.60
N ARG A 180 -1.57 10.58 -8.89
CA ARG A 180 -0.35 10.27 -9.64
C ARG A 180 0.85 9.96 -8.74
N ILE A 181 0.73 10.18 -7.43
CA ILE A 181 1.82 10.03 -6.48
C ILE A 181 1.79 8.62 -5.88
N CYS A 182 2.94 7.95 -5.87
CA CYS A 182 3.22 6.73 -5.12
C CYS A 182 4.38 7.02 -4.16
N ILE A 183 4.34 6.48 -2.93
CA ILE A 183 5.38 6.70 -1.92
C ILE A 183 6.23 5.45 -1.72
N ASP A 184 7.54 5.62 -1.53
CA ASP A 184 8.49 4.53 -1.24
C ASP A 184 9.25 4.82 0.07
N PRO A 185 9.19 3.94 1.09
CA PRO A 185 9.99 4.07 2.32
C PRO A 185 11.50 4.09 2.11
N GLY A 186 11.98 3.69 0.94
CA GLY A 186 13.40 3.60 0.60
C GLY A 186 14.12 2.60 1.51
N PRO A 187 13.76 1.30 1.51
CA PRO A 187 14.47 0.30 2.30
C PRO A 187 15.94 0.25 1.87
N GLY A 188 16.88 0.26 2.81
CA GLY A 188 18.32 0.32 2.49
C GLY A 188 18.84 1.69 2.01
N PHE A 189 18.01 2.74 2.01
CA PHE A 189 18.44 4.13 1.75
C PHE A 189 18.50 4.92 3.06
N GLY A 190 19.72 5.09 3.57
CA GLY A 190 19.98 5.81 4.81
C GLY A 190 19.46 5.12 6.06
N LYS A 191 19.42 3.79 6.09
CA LYS A 191 18.90 2.99 7.21
C LYS A 191 19.75 1.75 7.42
N THR A 192 19.98 1.40 8.68
CA THR A 192 20.56 0.09 9.04
C THR A 192 19.59 -1.05 8.68
N PRO A 193 20.07 -2.31 8.58
CA PRO A 193 19.21 -3.47 8.41
C PRO A 193 18.10 -3.57 9.47
N LYS A 194 18.40 -3.28 10.74
CA LYS A 194 17.41 -3.34 11.83
C LYS A 194 16.32 -2.29 11.67
N GLN A 195 16.71 -1.03 11.40
CA GLN A 195 15.77 0.06 11.12
C GLN A 195 14.92 -0.24 9.88
N THR A 196 15.51 -0.84 8.83
CA THR A 196 14.75 -1.25 7.64
C THR A 196 13.74 -2.35 7.97
N ILE A 197 14.10 -3.35 8.77
CA ILE A 197 13.18 -4.40 9.22
C ILE A 197 12.02 -3.80 10.03
N GLU A 198 12.33 -2.89 10.96
CA GLU A 198 11.32 -2.19 11.75
C GLU A 198 10.35 -1.41 10.87
N LEU A 199 10.86 -0.64 9.90
CA LEU A 199 10.04 0.09 8.93
C LEU A 199 9.16 -0.84 8.08
N MET A 200 9.72 -1.91 7.53
CA MET A 200 8.98 -2.85 6.68
C MET A 200 7.88 -3.59 7.46
N ARG A 201 8.11 -3.89 8.75
CA ARG A 201 7.11 -4.53 9.62
C ARG A 201 5.98 -3.60 10.05
N ASN A 202 6.17 -2.29 9.95
CA ASN A 202 5.17 -1.27 10.28
C ASN A 202 4.71 -0.50 9.03
N LEU A 203 4.72 -1.14 7.86
CA LEU A 203 4.42 -0.49 6.58
C LEU A 203 3.00 0.08 6.49
N HIS A 204 2.05 -0.49 7.25
CA HIS A 204 0.66 -0.01 7.34
C HIS A 204 0.56 1.46 7.80
N GLU A 205 1.49 1.94 8.62
CA GLU A 205 1.59 3.36 9.01
C GLU A 205 1.82 4.30 7.81
N LEU A 206 2.45 3.81 6.74
CA LEU A 206 2.62 4.57 5.50
C LEU A 206 1.36 4.49 4.61
N VAL A 207 0.65 3.36 4.66
CA VAL A 207 -0.62 3.18 3.93
C VAL A 207 -1.68 4.17 4.43
N HIS A 208 -1.65 4.51 5.72
CA HIS A 208 -2.51 5.56 6.32
C HIS A 208 -2.35 6.95 5.69
N LEU A 209 -1.26 7.20 4.97
CA LEU A 209 -1.09 8.46 4.23
C LEU A 209 -2.04 8.55 3.02
N GLY A 210 -2.65 7.43 2.61
CA GLY A 210 -3.63 7.38 1.52
C GLY A 210 -2.99 7.53 0.15
N TYR A 211 -1.81 6.97 -0.04
CA TYR A 211 -1.09 6.86 -1.31
C TYR A 211 -0.83 5.39 -1.64
N PRO A 212 -0.69 5.02 -2.93
CA PRO A 212 -0.06 3.76 -3.30
C PRO A 212 1.33 3.68 -2.67
N VAL A 213 1.62 2.58 -1.98
CA VAL A 213 2.92 2.35 -1.32
C VAL A 213 3.73 1.35 -2.13
N MET A 214 4.97 1.71 -2.45
CA MET A 214 5.94 0.83 -3.10
C MET A 214 6.74 0.03 -2.07
N VAL A 215 7.03 -1.23 -2.38
CA VAL A 215 8.04 -2.05 -1.71
C VAL A 215 9.17 -2.41 -2.69
N ALA A 216 10.38 -1.92 -2.39
CA ALA A 216 11.59 -2.20 -3.14
C ALA A 216 12.57 -3.08 -2.33
N ALA A 217 12.13 -4.27 -1.91
CA ALA A 217 12.91 -5.21 -1.08
C ALA A 217 14.04 -5.95 -1.84
N SER A 218 13.91 -6.02 -3.16
CA SER A 218 14.65 -6.98 -4.00
C SER A 218 16.17 -6.93 -3.83
N ARG A 219 16.72 -8.06 -3.38
CA ARG A 219 18.16 -8.33 -3.19
C ARG A 219 18.88 -7.37 -2.23
N LYS A 220 18.15 -6.58 -1.43
CA LYS A 220 18.76 -5.59 -0.54
C LYS A 220 19.50 -6.23 0.64
N SER A 221 20.44 -5.48 1.21
CA SER A 221 21.30 -5.94 2.30
C SER A 221 20.51 -6.33 3.56
N TYR A 222 19.40 -5.64 3.84
CA TYR A 222 18.56 -5.97 5.00
C TYR A 222 17.89 -7.35 4.86
N VAL A 223 17.53 -7.77 3.64
CA VAL A 223 17.04 -9.12 3.36
C VAL A 223 18.15 -10.14 3.64
N GLY A 224 19.37 -9.86 3.16
CA GLY A 224 20.52 -10.71 3.47
C GLY A 224 20.77 -10.85 4.98
N TYR A 225 20.65 -9.75 5.73
CA TYR A 225 20.78 -9.73 7.18
C TYR A 225 19.65 -10.50 7.89
N ALA A 226 18.40 -10.31 7.47
CA ALA A 226 17.23 -10.92 8.11
C ALA A 226 17.17 -12.44 7.91
N TYR A 227 17.57 -12.91 6.72
CA TYR A 227 17.45 -14.32 6.31
C TYR A 227 18.79 -15.08 6.30
N GLY A 228 19.91 -14.42 6.61
CA GLY A 228 21.24 -15.04 6.61
C GLY A 228 21.76 -15.41 5.22
N VAL A 229 21.39 -14.63 4.20
CA VAL A 229 21.77 -14.87 2.78
C VAL A 229 22.75 -13.79 2.32
N GLU A 230 24.04 -14.12 2.30
CA GLU A 230 25.11 -13.14 2.01
C GLU A 230 25.10 -12.69 0.55
N GLU A 231 24.94 -13.60 -0.40
CA GLU A 231 25.05 -13.29 -1.82
C GLU A 231 23.76 -12.63 -2.37
N PRO A 232 23.83 -11.42 -2.96
CA PRO A 232 22.63 -10.71 -3.40
C PRO A 232 21.73 -11.48 -4.38
N HIS A 233 22.31 -12.27 -5.29
CA HIS A 233 21.56 -13.03 -6.29
C HIS A 233 20.86 -14.27 -5.70
N GLU A 234 21.27 -14.74 -4.53
CA GLU A 234 20.63 -15.85 -3.81
C GLU A 234 19.42 -15.38 -2.96
N ARG A 235 19.22 -14.06 -2.84
CA ARG A 235 18.16 -13.46 -2.02
C ARG A 235 16.79 -13.43 -2.68
N ASP A 236 16.62 -13.96 -3.89
CA ASP A 236 15.38 -13.79 -4.66
C ASP A 236 14.15 -14.39 -3.96
N VAL A 237 14.28 -15.59 -3.37
CA VAL A 237 13.18 -16.23 -2.62
C VAL A 237 12.79 -15.39 -1.40
N ALA A 238 13.78 -14.96 -0.61
CA ALA A 238 13.54 -14.10 0.54
C ALA A 238 12.97 -12.73 0.15
N SER A 239 13.40 -12.19 -0.99
CA SER A 239 12.90 -10.91 -1.52
C SER A 239 11.42 -11.01 -1.94
N ALA A 240 11.03 -12.12 -2.58
CA ALA A 240 9.64 -12.36 -2.96
C ALA A 240 8.74 -12.54 -1.72
N ALA A 241 9.22 -13.23 -0.70
CA ALA A 241 8.52 -13.36 0.59
C ALA A 241 8.35 -12.00 1.29
N GLU A 242 9.39 -11.17 1.33
CA GLU A 242 9.31 -9.81 1.88
C GLU A 242 8.32 -8.91 1.11
N ALA A 243 8.24 -9.06 -0.22
CA ALA A 243 7.25 -8.37 -1.03
C ALA A 243 5.82 -8.81 -0.68
N LEU A 244 5.58 -10.11 -0.51
CA LEU A 244 4.28 -10.63 -0.07
C LEU A 244 3.88 -10.08 1.30
N LEU A 245 4.79 -10.13 2.28
CA LEU A 245 4.54 -9.60 3.63
C LEU A 245 4.23 -8.09 3.60
N ALA A 246 4.92 -7.32 2.77
CA ALA A 246 4.63 -5.91 2.58
C ALA A 246 3.24 -5.68 1.96
N CYS A 247 2.83 -6.49 0.98
CA CYS A 247 1.50 -6.45 0.39
C CYS A 247 0.40 -6.89 1.38
N GLU A 248 0.69 -7.83 2.28
CA GLU A 248 -0.21 -8.19 3.37
C GLU A 248 -0.51 -6.97 4.27
N LEU A 249 0.50 -6.13 4.51
CA LEU A 249 0.39 -4.85 5.23
C LEU A 249 -0.12 -3.67 4.37
N GLY A 250 -0.46 -3.89 3.09
CA GLY A 250 -1.11 -2.89 2.24
C GLY A 250 -0.24 -2.23 1.17
N ALA A 251 1.01 -2.68 0.95
CA ALA A 251 1.78 -2.24 -0.22
C ALA A 251 1.07 -2.62 -1.53
N SER A 252 1.08 -1.70 -2.49
CA SER A 252 0.38 -1.89 -3.77
C SER A 252 1.31 -1.99 -4.97
N VAL A 253 2.57 -1.55 -4.85
CA VAL A 253 3.55 -1.60 -5.94
C VAL A 253 4.78 -2.37 -5.49
N VAL A 254 5.22 -3.36 -6.25
CA VAL A 254 6.38 -4.20 -5.91
C VAL A 254 7.47 -4.01 -6.94
N ARG A 255 8.62 -3.47 -6.52
CA ARG A 255 9.79 -3.26 -7.39
C ARG A 255 10.79 -4.40 -7.23
N THR A 256 11.03 -5.19 -8.29
CA THR A 256 11.77 -6.45 -8.20
C THR A 256 12.68 -6.77 -9.38
N HIS A 257 13.77 -7.50 -9.12
CA HIS A 257 14.63 -8.09 -10.15
C HIS A 257 14.07 -9.43 -10.68
N ASN A 258 13.48 -10.25 -9.81
CA ASN A 258 12.99 -11.58 -10.17
C ASN A 258 11.46 -11.57 -10.24
N VAL A 259 10.95 -11.14 -11.41
CA VAL A 259 9.52 -11.02 -11.67
C VAL A 259 8.79 -12.37 -11.52
N PRO A 260 9.24 -13.49 -12.12
CA PRO A 260 8.52 -14.77 -11.99
C PRO A 260 8.32 -15.21 -10.53
N LEU A 261 9.36 -15.15 -9.70
CA LEU A 261 9.26 -15.54 -8.29
C LEU A 261 8.37 -14.58 -7.49
N THR A 262 8.44 -13.29 -7.81
CA THR A 262 7.62 -12.28 -7.13
C THR A 262 6.15 -12.47 -7.47
N VAL A 263 5.81 -12.63 -8.75
CA VAL A 263 4.43 -12.91 -9.19
C VAL A 263 3.90 -14.21 -8.58
N ALA A 264 4.73 -15.26 -8.52
CA ALA A 264 4.34 -16.52 -7.88
C ALA A 264 4.02 -16.33 -6.39
N ALA A 265 4.86 -15.61 -5.64
CA ALA A 265 4.64 -15.34 -4.22
C ALA A 265 3.40 -14.46 -3.98
N LEU A 266 3.18 -13.43 -4.82
CA LEU A 266 2.01 -12.55 -4.70
C LEU A 266 0.70 -13.29 -5.03
N GLY A 267 0.75 -14.41 -5.74
CA GLY A 267 -0.39 -15.31 -5.92
C GLY A 267 -0.94 -15.90 -4.62
N ASP A 268 -0.14 -15.92 -3.56
CA ASP A 268 -0.55 -16.40 -2.23
C ASP A 268 -1.15 -15.27 -1.34
N LEU A 269 -1.24 -14.04 -1.84
CA LEU A 269 -1.80 -12.91 -1.10
C LEU A 269 -3.26 -13.15 -0.75
N ARG A 270 -3.56 -13.15 0.55
CA ARG A 270 -4.93 -13.36 1.05
C ARG A 270 -5.77 -12.11 0.85
N PRO A 271 -7.06 -12.24 0.47
CA PRO A 271 -7.93 -11.09 0.31
C PRO A 271 -8.10 -10.32 1.62
N ALA A 272 -8.14 -9.00 1.51
CA ALA A 272 -8.48 -8.11 2.61
C ALA A 272 -9.98 -8.13 2.89
N VAL A 273 -10.33 -8.02 4.17
CA VAL A 273 -11.71 -7.94 4.65
C VAL A 273 -11.81 -6.77 5.62
N VAL A 274 -12.83 -5.95 5.41
CA VAL A 274 -13.19 -4.87 6.31
C VAL A 274 -14.35 -5.36 7.17
N LEU A 275 -14.14 -5.40 8.49
CA LEU A 275 -15.19 -5.71 9.45
C LEU A 275 -15.64 -4.44 10.18
N GLY A 276 -16.95 -4.24 10.27
CA GLY A 276 -17.56 -3.24 11.15
C GLY A 276 -17.94 -3.90 12.47
N LEU A 277 -17.51 -3.31 13.58
CA LEU A 277 -17.81 -3.80 14.93
C LEU A 277 -18.60 -2.75 15.68
N GLY A 278 -19.68 -3.17 16.35
CA GLY A 278 -20.53 -2.27 17.13
C GLY A 278 -21.06 -2.92 18.42
N SER A 279 -21.25 -2.11 19.46
CA SER A 279 -21.90 -2.51 20.71
C SER A 279 -22.67 -1.34 21.30
N ASN A 280 -23.94 -1.54 21.66
CA ASN A 280 -24.71 -0.56 22.44
C ASN A 280 -25.21 -1.06 23.78
N VAL A 281 -25.13 -2.37 24.05
CA VAL A 281 -25.48 -2.95 25.34
C VAL A 281 -24.23 -3.41 26.06
N ALA A 282 -23.92 -2.78 27.19
CA ALA A 282 -22.85 -3.22 28.07
C ALA A 282 -23.28 -4.50 28.81
N LEU A 283 -22.48 -5.58 28.72
CA LEU A 283 -22.77 -6.85 29.42
C LEU A 283 -22.62 -6.71 30.94
N VAL A 284 -21.58 -6.00 31.36
CA VAL A 284 -21.25 -5.72 32.76
C VAL A 284 -20.69 -4.31 32.82
N ALA A 285 -21.40 -3.39 33.45
CA ALA A 285 -20.94 -2.01 33.68
C ALA A 285 -21.51 -1.47 34.99
N GLU A 286 -20.72 -0.69 35.72
CA GLU A 286 -21.25 0.20 36.74
C GLU A 286 -21.84 1.47 36.09
N PRO A 287 -22.80 2.14 36.75
CA PRO A 287 -23.35 3.40 36.23
C PRO A 287 -22.24 4.44 35.94
N GLY A 288 -22.12 4.87 34.69
CA GLY A 288 -21.09 5.81 34.22
C GLY A 288 -19.87 5.16 33.57
N GLU A 289 -19.78 3.83 33.55
CA GLU A 289 -18.69 3.06 32.90
C GLU A 289 -19.13 2.36 31.61
N GLU A 290 -20.32 2.67 31.09
CA GLU A 290 -20.94 1.93 30.00
C GLU A 290 -20.12 2.00 28.69
N THR A 291 -19.51 3.14 28.40
CA THR A 291 -18.66 3.30 27.20
C THR A 291 -17.41 2.43 27.30
N GLU A 292 -16.72 2.44 28.44
CA GLU A 292 -15.52 1.62 28.66
C GLU A 292 -15.86 0.12 28.64
N ALA A 293 -17.00 -0.27 29.19
CA ALA A 293 -17.49 -1.65 29.11
C ALA A 293 -17.75 -2.10 27.66
N LYS A 294 -18.36 -1.25 26.83
CA LYS A 294 -18.57 -1.52 25.40
C LYS A 294 -17.23 -1.63 24.65
N ILE A 295 -16.27 -0.75 24.94
CA ILE A 295 -14.90 -0.82 24.39
C ILE A 295 -14.23 -2.15 24.78
N ALA A 296 -14.32 -2.54 26.06
CA ALA A 296 -13.75 -3.80 26.54
C ALA A 296 -14.39 -5.01 25.85
N GLN A 297 -15.71 -5.00 25.63
CA GLN A 297 -16.40 -6.04 24.87
C GLN A 297 -15.89 -6.16 23.43
N ILE A 298 -15.73 -5.02 22.73
CA ILE A 298 -15.20 -5.01 21.36
C ILE A 298 -13.76 -5.53 21.35
N ASN A 299 -12.90 -5.11 22.29
CA ASN A 299 -11.53 -5.62 22.41
C ASN A 299 -11.47 -7.13 22.66
N LEU A 300 -12.38 -7.67 23.48
CA LEU A 300 -12.48 -9.12 23.68
C LEU A 300 -12.93 -9.83 22.40
N ALA A 301 -13.84 -9.24 21.61
CA ALA A 301 -14.25 -9.78 20.32
C ALA A 301 -13.08 -9.79 19.31
N VAL A 302 -12.30 -8.71 19.26
CA VAL A 302 -11.05 -8.62 18.48
C VAL A 302 -10.05 -9.71 18.90
N GLY A 303 -9.92 -9.97 20.21
CA GLY A 303 -9.13 -11.08 20.71
C GLY A 303 -9.61 -12.46 20.22
N GLN A 304 -10.92 -12.67 20.05
CA GLN A 304 -11.46 -13.89 19.44
C GLN A 304 -11.22 -13.95 17.93
N LEU A 305 -11.24 -12.80 17.21
CA LEU A 305 -10.89 -12.73 15.79
C LEU A 305 -9.45 -13.20 15.53
N CYS A 306 -8.51 -12.90 16.43
CA CYS A 306 -7.13 -13.41 16.35
C CYS A 306 -7.03 -14.94 16.44
N GLY A 307 -8.05 -15.62 16.96
CA GLY A 307 -8.12 -17.07 17.05
C GLY A 307 -8.71 -17.76 15.83
N LEU A 308 -9.17 -17.00 14.83
CA LEU A 308 -9.73 -17.56 13.61
C LEU A 308 -8.65 -18.24 12.75
N PRO A 309 -8.97 -19.38 12.12
CA PRO A 309 -8.02 -20.05 11.23
C PRO A 309 -7.70 -19.15 10.03
N ASP A 310 -6.44 -19.21 9.60
CA ASP A 310 -5.95 -18.56 8.37
C ASP A 310 -6.36 -17.09 8.24
N THR A 311 -6.35 -16.38 9.37
CA THR A 311 -6.82 -15.00 9.53
C THR A 311 -5.79 -14.18 10.29
N GLN A 312 -5.49 -12.99 9.79
CA GLN A 312 -4.58 -12.05 10.42
C GLN A 312 -5.21 -10.66 10.46
N ILE A 313 -5.27 -10.07 11.65
CA ILE A 313 -5.62 -8.66 11.80
C ILE A 313 -4.44 -7.82 11.33
N ILE A 314 -4.70 -6.90 10.42
CA ILE A 314 -3.70 -5.96 9.88
C ILE A 314 -3.76 -4.65 10.65
N ASP A 315 -4.96 -4.14 10.90
CA ASP A 315 -5.15 -2.84 11.53
C ASP A 315 -6.55 -2.69 12.16
N MET A 316 -6.70 -1.71 13.05
CA MET A 316 -7.95 -1.38 13.71
C MET A 316 -8.08 0.13 13.90
N ALA A 317 -9.23 0.66 13.46
CA ALA A 317 -9.54 2.06 13.62
C ALA A 317 -9.75 2.44 15.11
N PRO A 318 -9.58 3.73 15.45
CA PRO A 318 -9.99 4.26 16.75
C PRO A 318 -11.46 3.96 17.05
N PHE A 319 -11.86 4.05 18.32
CA PHE A 319 -13.26 3.90 18.70
C PHE A 319 -14.08 5.15 18.36
N TYR A 320 -15.33 4.92 18.00
CA TYR A 320 -16.30 5.93 17.65
C TYR A 320 -17.60 5.74 18.41
N GLU A 321 -18.11 6.79 19.04
CA GLU A 321 -19.47 6.82 19.55
C GLU A 321 -20.45 7.25 18.46
N SER A 322 -21.59 6.59 18.34
CA SER A 322 -22.65 7.00 17.43
C SER A 322 -24.05 6.89 18.01
N GLU A 323 -24.93 7.79 17.60
CA GLU A 323 -26.36 7.65 17.83
C GLU A 323 -26.93 6.44 17.06
N PRO A 324 -28.00 5.79 17.55
CA PRO A 324 -28.64 4.69 16.82
C PRO A 324 -29.21 5.16 15.48
N ALA A 325 -28.92 4.43 14.39
CA ALA A 325 -29.28 4.87 13.04
C ALA A 325 -30.71 4.53 12.58
N TYR A 326 -31.33 3.47 13.11
CA TYR A 326 -32.61 2.93 12.60
C TYR A 326 -33.69 2.75 13.67
N TYR A 327 -33.29 2.35 14.87
CA TYR A 327 -34.16 2.27 16.04
C TYR A 327 -33.58 3.22 17.09
N THR A 328 -34.24 4.34 17.39
CA THR A 328 -33.62 5.45 18.13
C THR A 328 -33.81 5.38 19.64
N ASP A 329 -34.68 4.50 20.13
CA ASP A 329 -34.96 4.32 21.56
C ASP A 329 -34.01 3.27 22.17
N GLN A 330 -32.71 3.58 22.15
CA GLN A 330 -31.64 2.74 22.70
C GLN A 330 -30.37 3.56 22.94
N ASP A 331 -29.47 3.01 23.75
CA ASP A 331 -28.20 3.66 24.08
C ASP A 331 -27.31 3.86 22.86
N ALA A 332 -26.39 4.84 22.97
CA ALA A 332 -25.36 5.08 21.97
C ALA A 332 -24.47 3.84 21.76
N PHE A 333 -24.05 3.66 20.51
CA PHE A 333 -23.13 2.61 20.11
C PHE A 333 -21.69 3.07 20.28
N VAL A 334 -20.82 2.16 20.70
CA VAL A 334 -19.38 2.22 20.43
C VAL A 334 -19.12 1.38 19.19
N ASN A 335 -18.37 1.91 18.24
CA ASN A 335 -18.06 1.27 16.97
C ASN A 335 -16.57 1.38 16.65
N THR A 336 -16.09 0.46 15.82
CA THR A 336 -14.77 0.52 15.19
C THR A 336 -14.80 -0.28 13.88
N VAL A 337 -13.75 -0.16 13.08
CA VAL A 337 -13.50 -0.98 11.91
C VAL A 337 -12.21 -1.75 12.11
N VAL A 338 -12.22 -3.03 11.76
CA VAL A 338 -11.03 -3.90 11.77
C VAL A 338 -10.72 -4.29 10.33
N LEU A 339 -9.47 -4.06 9.92
CA LEU A 339 -8.92 -4.58 8.68
C LEU A 339 -8.21 -5.90 8.96
N LEU A 340 -8.57 -6.94 8.23
CA LEU A 340 -7.92 -8.24 8.32
C LEU A 340 -7.64 -8.81 6.93
N ARG A 341 -6.79 -9.82 6.86
CA ARG A 341 -6.66 -10.69 5.69
C ARG A 341 -6.99 -12.12 6.10
N THR A 342 -7.71 -12.84 5.24
CA THR A 342 -8.11 -14.22 5.55
C THR A 342 -8.26 -15.09 4.32
N GLY A 343 -7.95 -16.38 4.47
CA GLY A 343 -8.26 -17.41 3.50
C GLY A 343 -9.67 -18.00 3.61
N LEU A 344 -10.44 -17.60 4.63
CA LEU A 344 -11.78 -18.14 4.87
C LEU A 344 -12.80 -17.65 3.83
N PRO A 345 -13.61 -18.53 3.22
CA PRO A 345 -14.71 -18.09 2.37
C PRO A 345 -15.68 -17.15 3.11
N PRO A 346 -16.32 -16.16 2.45
CA PRO A 346 -17.12 -15.14 3.13
C PRO A 346 -18.24 -15.70 4.04
N LYS A 347 -18.90 -16.79 3.62
CA LYS A 347 -19.95 -17.43 4.42
C LYS A 347 -19.42 -18.16 5.65
N GLU A 348 -18.23 -18.74 5.54
CA GLU A 348 -17.57 -19.39 6.66
C GLU A 348 -17.11 -18.35 7.70
N LEU A 349 -16.52 -17.25 7.23
CA LEU A 349 -16.21 -16.09 8.07
C LEU A 349 -17.48 -15.57 8.78
N LEU A 350 -18.58 -15.37 8.07
CA LEU A 350 -19.86 -14.95 8.66
C LEU A 350 -20.32 -15.91 9.76
N GLY A 351 -20.17 -17.22 9.57
CA GLY A 351 -20.45 -18.23 10.60
C GLY A 351 -19.60 -18.06 11.87
N TYR A 352 -18.31 -17.79 11.72
CA TYR A 352 -17.42 -17.49 12.84
C TYR A 352 -17.81 -16.19 13.55
N LEU A 353 -18.13 -15.12 12.81
CA LEU A 353 -18.58 -13.85 13.38
C LEU A 353 -19.86 -14.04 14.21
N HIS A 354 -20.84 -14.77 13.68
CA HIS A 354 -22.05 -15.14 14.44
C HIS A 354 -21.72 -15.95 15.70
N GLY A 355 -20.73 -16.84 15.65
CA GLY A 355 -20.25 -17.60 16.80
C GLY A 355 -19.68 -16.68 17.90
N ILE A 356 -18.87 -15.70 17.50
CA ILE A 356 -18.32 -14.67 18.41
C ILE A 356 -19.47 -13.91 19.06
N GLU A 357 -20.39 -13.35 18.28
CA GLU A 357 -21.55 -12.60 18.80
C GLU A 357 -22.41 -13.40 19.79
N ASN A 358 -22.66 -14.68 19.50
CA ASN A 358 -23.39 -15.56 20.39
C ASN A 358 -22.66 -15.76 21.72
N SER A 359 -21.32 -15.77 21.71
CA SER A 359 -20.50 -15.85 22.93
C SER A 359 -20.65 -14.62 23.84
N PHE A 360 -21.01 -13.46 23.26
CA PHE A 360 -21.36 -12.22 23.97
C PHE A 360 -22.87 -12.11 24.25
N GLY A 361 -23.64 -13.19 24.11
CA GLY A 361 -25.06 -13.22 24.46
C GLY A 361 -25.98 -12.48 23.48
N ARG A 362 -25.57 -12.30 22.21
CA ARG A 362 -26.44 -11.71 21.18
C ARG A 362 -27.72 -12.54 21.02
N VAL A 363 -28.88 -11.92 21.19
CA VAL A 363 -30.20 -12.54 20.93
C VAL A 363 -30.92 -11.78 19.82
N ARG A 364 -31.20 -12.44 18.69
CA ARG A 364 -31.87 -11.84 17.52
C ARG A 364 -33.40 -11.90 17.67
N THR A 365 -33.98 -11.17 18.62
CA THR A 365 -35.45 -11.09 18.81
C THR A 365 -36.12 -9.97 18.02
N MET A 366 -35.40 -8.87 17.74
CA MET A 366 -35.93 -7.70 17.06
C MET A 366 -34.93 -7.20 16.01
N GLU A 367 -35.42 -6.90 14.81
CA GLU A 367 -34.62 -6.28 13.76
C GLU A 367 -34.15 -4.89 14.21
N ASN A 368 -32.85 -4.59 14.05
CA ASN A 368 -32.23 -3.33 14.49
C ASN A 368 -32.32 -2.99 15.98
N GLY A 369 -32.68 -3.96 16.83
CA GLY A 369 -32.72 -3.79 18.28
C GLY A 369 -31.34 -3.73 18.95
N PRO A 370 -31.33 -3.53 20.29
CA PRO A 370 -30.11 -3.47 21.09
C PRO A 370 -29.28 -4.76 21.01
N ARG A 371 -27.96 -4.62 20.95
CA ARG A 371 -27.00 -5.70 20.74
C ARG A 371 -25.81 -5.54 21.67
N THR A 372 -25.42 -6.64 22.30
CA THR A 372 -24.18 -6.71 23.10
C THR A 372 -22.93 -6.64 22.21
N LEU A 373 -23.03 -7.19 21.00
CA LEU A 373 -22.02 -7.13 19.95
C LEU A 373 -22.67 -7.35 18.58
N ASP A 374 -22.14 -6.66 17.57
CA ASP A 374 -22.51 -6.76 16.16
C ASP A 374 -21.24 -6.75 15.32
N LEU A 375 -21.05 -7.76 14.49
CA LEU A 375 -19.91 -7.93 13.60
C LEU A 375 -20.43 -8.06 12.15
N ASP A 376 -20.24 -7.03 11.35
CA ASP A 376 -20.65 -7.00 9.95
C ASP A 376 -19.42 -7.14 9.04
N ILE A 377 -19.51 -7.99 8.00
CA ILE A 377 -18.57 -7.93 6.87
C ILE A 377 -18.97 -6.71 6.03
N VAL A 378 -18.17 -5.65 6.09
CA VAL A 378 -18.42 -4.39 5.37
C VAL A 378 -17.97 -4.52 3.92
N ASP A 379 -16.77 -5.03 3.70
CA ASP A 379 -16.23 -5.30 2.37
C ASP A 379 -15.35 -6.54 2.39
N TYR A 380 -15.27 -7.20 1.24
CA TYR A 380 -14.43 -8.37 1.06
C TYR A 380 -13.79 -8.28 -0.33
N GLN A 381 -12.47 -8.04 -0.34
CA GLN A 381 -11.69 -7.84 -1.55
C GLN A 381 -11.93 -8.96 -2.58
N MET A 382 -12.23 -8.58 -3.83
CA MET A 382 -12.59 -9.46 -4.96
C MET A 382 -13.97 -10.13 -4.91
N TYR A 383 -14.78 -9.92 -3.86
CA TYR A 383 -16.12 -10.52 -3.75
C TYR A 383 -17.23 -9.48 -3.91
N VAL A 384 -17.92 -9.56 -5.05
CA VAL A 384 -19.20 -8.87 -5.27
C VAL A 384 -20.27 -9.95 -5.43
N ALA A 385 -21.11 -10.11 -4.41
CA ALA A 385 -22.10 -11.19 -4.36
C ALA A 385 -23.33 -10.74 -3.58
N SER A 386 -24.49 -11.26 -3.95
CA SER A 386 -25.73 -11.05 -3.20
C SER A 386 -26.56 -12.33 -3.25
N ASP A 387 -26.81 -12.89 -2.09
CA ASP A 387 -27.75 -14.00 -1.89
C ASP A 387 -28.60 -13.80 -0.62
N ASP A 388 -29.45 -14.77 -0.31
CA ASP A 388 -30.38 -14.70 0.82
C ASP A 388 -29.68 -14.63 2.20
N GLU A 389 -28.39 -15.00 2.28
CA GLU A 389 -27.61 -15.03 3.52
C GLU A 389 -26.63 -13.87 3.63
N LEU A 390 -26.00 -13.45 2.53
CA LEU A 390 -24.93 -12.44 2.55
C LEU A 390 -24.92 -11.58 1.27
N THR A 391 -24.81 -10.26 1.46
CA THR A 391 -24.58 -9.30 0.39
C THR A 391 -23.25 -8.57 0.62
N LEU A 392 -22.38 -8.59 -0.37
CA LEU A 392 -21.05 -8.00 -0.40
C LEU A 392 -20.85 -7.16 -1.68
N PRO A 393 -20.30 -5.94 -1.57
CA PRO A 393 -20.05 -5.20 -0.33
C PRO A 393 -21.35 -4.96 0.46
N HIS A 394 -21.25 -4.62 1.76
CA HIS A 394 -22.43 -4.38 2.57
C HIS A 394 -23.25 -3.22 1.95
N PRO A 395 -24.55 -3.39 1.65
CA PRO A 395 -25.32 -2.49 0.78
C PRO A 395 -25.48 -1.06 1.33
N ARG A 396 -25.20 -0.88 2.62
CA ARG A 396 -25.29 0.40 3.33
C ARG A 396 -23.96 0.89 3.92
N ALA A 397 -22.84 0.32 3.47
CA ALA A 397 -21.51 0.65 3.98
C ALA A 397 -21.25 2.17 3.89
N CYS A 398 -21.55 2.77 2.73
CA CYS A 398 -21.32 4.19 2.46
C CYS A 398 -22.31 5.13 3.17
N GLU A 399 -23.47 4.63 3.62
CA GLU A 399 -24.51 5.44 4.27
C GLU A 399 -24.28 5.59 5.79
N ARG A 400 -23.50 4.69 6.40
CA ARG A 400 -23.33 4.58 7.86
C ARG A 400 -22.08 5.34 8.29
N ASP A 401 -22.25 6.48 8.97
CA ASP A 401 -21.11 7.33 9.35
C ASP A 401 -20.14 6.61 10.32
N PHE A 402 -20.68 5.74 11.18
CA PHE A 402 -19.93 4.86 12.08
C PHE A 402 -19.18 3.71 11.39
N VAL A 403 -19.34 3.52 10.07
CA VAL A 403 -18.51 2.65 9.24
C VAL A 403 -17.55 3.50 8.41
N VAL A 404 -18.07 4.53 7.75
CA VAL A 404 -17.29 5.37 6.82
C VAL A 404 -16.14 6.10 7.51
N ARG A 405 -16.38 6.74 8.66
CA ARG A 405 -15.34 7.50 9.37
C ARG A 405 -14.18 6.61 9.84
N PRO A 406 -14.41 5.54 10.63
CA PRO A 406 -13.32 4.66 11.05
C PRO A 406 -12.61 3.98 9.87
N LEU A 407 -13.33 3.60 8.80
CA LEU A 407 -12.70 3.01 7.62
C LEU A 407 -11.75 4.00 6.92
N LEU A 408 -12.19 5.25 6.71
CA LEU A 408 -11.36 6.27 6.05
C LEU A 408 -10.21 6.78 6.93
N ASP A 409 -10.25 6.57 8.25
CA ASP A 409 -9.13 6.87 9.15
C ASP A 409 -7.93 5.94 8.89
N ILE A 410 -8.17 4.67 8.57
CA ILE A 410 -7.12 3.66 8.32
C ILE A 410 -6.85 3.41 6.83
N LEU A 411 -7.85 3.62 5.97
CA LEU A 411 -7.74 3.46 4.52
C LEU A 411 -8.33 4.69 3.80
N PRO A 412 -7.62 5.81 3.75
CA PRO A 412 -8.10 7.00 3.05
C PRO A 412 -8.31 6.75 1.56
N GLY A 413 -9.46 7.17 1.04
CA GLY A 413 -9.80 6.97 -0.38
C GLY A 413 -10.14 5.52 -0.75
N TYR A 414 -10.51 4.68 0.22
CA TYR A 414 -10.92 3.30 -0.04
C TYR A 414 -12.13 3.22 -0.98
N GLU A 415 -12.07 2.26 -1.89
CA GLU A 415 -13.15 1.85 -2.78
C GLU A 415 -13.49 0.41 -2.45
N LEU A 416 -14.79 0.13 -2.34
CA LEU A 416 -15.31 -1.20 -2.08
C LEU A 416 -15.04 -2.12 -3.28
N ALA A 417 -15.19 -3.44 -3.09
CA ALA A 417 -14.96 -4.42 -4.15
C ALA A 417 -15.83 -4.23 -5.42
N ASP A 418 -16.95 -3.50 -5.33
CA ASP A 418 -17.80 -3.14 -6.47
C ASP A 418 -17.40 -1.82 -7.18
N GLY A 419 -16.30 -1.19 -6.73
CA GLY A 419 -15.80 0.09 -7.23
C GLY A 419 -16.44 1.32 -6.59
N THR A 420 -17.38 1.15 -5.66
CA THR A 420 -18.00 2.29 -4.97
C THR A 420 -17.04 2.92 -3.97
N ALA A 421 -16.72 4.20 -4.14
CA ALA A 421 -15.96 4.95 -3.15
C ALA A 421 -16.71 5.02 -1.80
N VAL A 422 -16.05 4.65 -0.71
CA VAL A 422 -16.66 4.66 0.64
C VAL A 422 -17.18 6.04 1.02
N GLY A 423 -16.48 7.09 0.57
CA GLY A 423 -16.86 8.48 0.79
C GLY A 423 -17.96 9.03 -0.11
N ALA A 424 -18.55 8.22 -1.02
CA ALA A 424 -19.45 8.70 -2.08
C ALA A 424 -20.72 9.40 -1.55
N VAL A 425 -21.24 8.97 -0.40
CA VAL A 425 -22.38 9.64 0.25
C VAL A 425 -21.86 10.83 1.07
N PRO A 426 -22.40 12.05 0.88
CA PRO A 426 -21.97 13.23 1.64
C PRO A 426 -22.16 13.07 3.15
N ALA A 427 -21.21 13.59 3.93
CA ALA A 427 -21.24 13.46 5.40
C ALA A 427 -22.54 13.98 6.04
N ALA A 428 -23.21 14.97 5.43
CA ALA A 428 -24.49 15.48 5.91
C ALA A 428 -25.64 14.46 5.80
N GLU A 429 -25.62 13.60 4.79
CA GLU A 429 -26.69 12.64 4.45
C GLU A 429 -26.53 11.28 5.13
N ARG A 430 -25.33 10.98 5.66
CA ARG A 430 -25.06 9.72 6.38
C ARG A 430 -25.86 9.59 7.67
N VAL A 431 -26.22 8.37 8.05
CA VAL A 431 -26.93 8.05 9.29
C VAL A 431 -25.97 7.60 10.40
N GLY A 432 -26.41 7.67 11.66
CA GLY A 432 -25.62 7.26 12.82
C GLY A 432 -24.33 8.07 12.95
N LYS A 433 -24.48 9.39 13.11
CA LYS A 433 -23.33 10.32 13.16
C LYS A 433 -22.33 9.86 14.21
N ALA A 434 -21.09 9.69 13.77
CA ALA A 434 -20.05 9.10 14.58
C ALA A 434 -19.07 10.18 15.05
N ARG A 435 -18.71 10.14 16.32
CA ARG A 435 -17.69 11.00 16.93
C ARG A 435 -16.59 10.11 17.49
N ARG A 436 -15.34 10.42 17.15
CA ARG A 436 -14.16 9.72 17.70
C ARG A 436 -14.12 9.89 19.23
N LEU A 437 -13.91 8.79 19.94
CA LEU A 437 -13.78 8.74 21.40
C LEU A 437 -12.37 9.10 21.86
#